data_AF-A0A3B8QVI0-F1
#
_entry.id   AF-A0A3B8QVI0-F1
#
_cell.length_a   1.000
_cell.length_b   1.000
_cell.length_c   1.000
_cell.angle_alpha   90.00
_cell.angle_beta   90.00
_cell.angle_gamma   90.00
#
_symmetry.space_group_name_H-M   'P 1'
#
loop_
_entity.id
_entity.type
_entity.pdbx_description
1 polymer ?
#
loop_
_entity_poly.entity_id
_entity_poly.type
_entity_poly.pdbx_seq_one_letter_code
_entity_poly.pdbx_strand_id
1 'polypeptide(L)'
;MNKIKVLQLLVSYLFLTIALSGAEKVFFGGVAFVGSLADKETLYTHTYPLVKDKLGDEDNLTEQRYTARIRELSSSFPGINLITQSNASLDDGDALVMALAIDGENSTSYQLGSENTYKLTADLNAQILVFDYRTKLLVASRPIGLRLISAKDGSVPESADFKELYRTMLHDDTSPVSLLNAFCAELKELDVTRKAIRRIQVRKVIVEEMAHKWLPDFYFTANQGNGKLSANLGQHFTKYLAHNTGASVLPYVASRAGSQKQARDLKNSGAALVSMALRFSETDVVNLVIPDPDYVVDVSLRGFSKSKGKESSGGESWIYGTYVNIKFLQPALDKIYLDQNLKNVYVSVLVKGSPVTKEQDWSAFHEATMVLFDRLTKNFLKKPDSKWAKAHGSGKSTAKALQKGHEILNKCK
;
A
#
# COMPACT_ATOMS: atom_id res chain seq x y z
N MET A 1 -21.76 -36.77 46.06
CA MET A 1 -20.85 -35.90 45.27
C MET A 1 -21.65 -34.68 44.83
N ASN A 2 -21.42 -33.50 45.42
CA ASN A 2 -22.31 -32.34 45.29
C ASN A 2 -22.35 -31.81 43.85
N LYS A 3 -23.56 -31.64 43.30
CA LYS A 3 -23.82 -31.09 41.96
C LYS A 3 -23.14 -29.72 41.73
N ILE A 4 -22.90 -28.97 42.81
CA ILE A 4 -22.19 -27.67 42.80
C ILE A 4 -20.69 -27.83 42.48
N LYS A 5 -20.04 -28.91 42.96
CA LYS A 5 -18.61 -29.17 42.67
C LYS A 5 -18.39 -29.65 41.23
N VAL A 6 -19.36 -30.35 40.65
CA VAL A 6 -19.32 -30.78 39.24
C VAL A 6 -19.51 -29.59 38.29
N LEU A 7 -20.41 -28.64 38.62
CA LEU A 7 -20.62 -27.43 37.83
C LEU A 7 -19.41 -26.46 37.91
N GLN A 8 -18.77 -26.32 39.08
CA GLN A 8 -17.53 -25.55 39.19
C GLN A 8 -16.37 -26.19 38.41
N LEU A 9 -16.23 -27.52 38.38
CA LEU A 9 -15.21 -28.16 37.54
C LEU A 9 -15.49 -27.97 36.05
N LEU A 10 -16.75 -28.04 35.62
CA LEU A 10 -17.15 -27.81 34.22
C LEU A 10 -16.94 -26.35 33.78
N VAL A 11 -17.23 -25.38 34.64
CA VAL A 11 -16.94 -23.95 34.38
C VAL A 11 -15.43 -23.72 34.35
N SER A 12 -14.66 -24.38 35.23
CA SER A 12 -13.19 -24.30 35.21
C SER A 12 -12.58 -24.92 33.95
N TYR A 13 -13.18 -26.00 33.42
CA TYR A 13 -12.76 -26.63 32.16
C TYR A 13 -13.20 -25.81 30.93
N LEU A 14 -14.33 -25.09 31.02
CA LEU A 14 -14.79 -24.20 29.95
C LEU A 14 -13.96 -22.91 29.86
N PHE A 15 -13.38 -22.44 30.97
CA PHE A 15 -12.45 -21.30 30.97
C PHE A 15 -10.99 -21.67 30.67
N LEU A 16 -10.65 -22.97 30.62
CA LEU A 16 -9.31 -23.46 30.25
C LEU A 16 -9.25 -23.98 28.80
N THR A 17 -10.14 -23.49 27.94
CA THR A 17 -10.00 -23.57 26.48
C THR A 17 -9.91 -22.17 25.88
N ILE A 18 -9.21 -21.26 26.55
CA ILE A 18 -8.47 -20.25 25.79
C ILE A 18 -7.44 -21.07 25.04
N ALA A 19 -7.71 -21.34 23.76
CA ALA A 19 -6.70 -21.89 22.88
C ALA A 19 -5.45 -21.01 23.05
N LEU A 20 -4.42 -21.56 23.68
CA LEU A 20 -3.06 -21.14 23.41
C LEU A 20 -2.85 -21.46 21.94
N SER A 21 -3.32 -20.57 21.06
CA SER A 21 -2.75 -20.47 19.74
C SER A 21 -1.34 -19.99 19.99
N GLY A 22 -0.38 -20.91 20.02
CA GLY A 22 1.03 -20.55 20.01
C GLY A 22 1.28 -19.59 18.86
N ALA A 23 2.22 -18.66 19.04
CA ALA A 23 2.62 -17.77 17.96
C ALA A 23 3.08 -18.60 16.75
N GLU A 24 2.53 -18.32 15.57
CA GLU A 24 2.92 -19.02 14.34
C GLU A 24 4.37 -18.66 14.02
N LYS A 25 5.19 -19.66 13.69
CA LYS A 25 6.54 -19.42 13.17
C LYS A 25 6.43 -18.84 11.77
N VAL A 26 7.00 -17.65 11.58
CA VAL A 26 7.05 -16.98 10.27
C VAL A 26 8.50 -16.67 9.96
N PHE A 27 8.98 -17.07 8.79
CA PHE A 27 10.36 -16.87 8.39
C PHE A 27 10.50 -15.58 7.60
N PHE A 28 11.33 -14.66 8.07
CA PHE A 28 11.57 -13.39 7.40
C PHE A 28 12.58 -13.56 6.25
N GLY A 29 12.12 -13.36 5.03
CA GLY A 29 12.90 -13.37 3.78
C GLY A 29 13.49 -12.02 3.40
N GLY A 30 13.46 -11.03 4.30
CA GLY A 30 14.11 -9.74 4.10
C GLY A 30 13.25 -8.66 3.44
N VAL A 31 13.92 -7.57 3.11
CA VAL A 31 13.43 -6.46 2.28
C VAL A 31 13.65 -6.81 0.81
N ALA A 32 12.58 -6.72 0.04
CA ALA A 32 12.60 -7.07 -1.37
C ALA A 32 11.90 -6.02 -2.23
N PHE A 33 11.81 -6.30 -3.53
CA PHE A 33 11.16 -5.45 -4.50
C PHE A 33 10.07 -6.23 -5.24
N VAL A 34 9.00 -5.56 -5.67
CA VAL A 34 7.99 -6.17 -6.54
C VAL A 34 8.40 -5.97 -8.00
N GLY A 35 8.00 -6.91 -8.87
CA GLY A 35 8.36 -6.89 -10.28
C GLY A 35 9.56 -7.77 -10.63
N SER A 36 9.98 -7.69 -11.88
CA SER A 36 11.04 -8.54 -12.43
C SER A 36 12.41 -8.17 -11.82
N LEU A 37 13.31 -9.16 -11.68
CA LEU A 37 14.69 -8.89 -11.28
C LEU A 37 15.41 -7.92 -12.24
N ALA A 38 15.09 -7.97 -13.53
CA ALA A 38 15.75 -7.17 -14.56
C ALA A 38 15.34 -5.69 -14.55
N ASP A 39 14.11 -5.38 -14.09
CA ASP A 39 13.57 -4.01 -14.14
C ASP A 39 13.86 -3.19 -12.87
N LYS A 40 14.39 -3.79 -11.79
CA LYS A 40 14.46 -3.15 -10.47
C LYS A 40 15.20 -1.81 -10.47
N GLU A 41 16.37 -1.74 -11.09
CA GLU A 41 17.18 -0.51 -11.10
C GLU A 41 16.46 0.63 -11.82
N THR A 42 15.61 0.29 -12.81
CA THR A 42 14.82 1.27 -13.57
C THR A 42 13.53 1.65 -12.84
N LEU A 43 12.92 0.71 -12.11
CA LEU A 43 11.68 0.95 -11.35
C LEU A 43 11.93 1.59 -9.98
N TYR A 44 13.10 1.35 -9.39
CA TYR A 44 13.46 1.71 -8.02
C TYR A 44 14.83 2.41 -7.99
N THR A 45 14.98 3.46 -8.79
CA THR A 45 16.22 4.23 -8.99
C THR A 45 16.86 4.72 -7.69
N HIS A 46 16.06 5.06 -6.67
CA HIS A 46 16.58 5.60 -5.41
C HIS A 46 16.70 4.53 -4.32
N THR A 47 15.67 3.70 -4.14
CA THR A 47 15.62 2.74 -3.03
C THR A 47 16.42 1.46 -3.28
N TYR A 48 16.50 0.98 -4.52
CA TYR A 48 17.26 -0.24 -4.82
C TYR A 48 18.75 -0.12 -4.48
N PRO A 49 19.46 0.96 -4.86
CA PRO A 49 20.84 1.16 -4.42
C PRO A 49 20.98 1.21 -2.89
N LEU A 50 20.07 1.90 -2.19
CA LEU A 50 20.12 2.04 -0.72
C LEU A 50 19.92 0.71 0.01
N VAL A 51 19.05 -0.16 -0.50
CA VAL A 51 18.87 -1.51 0.05
C VAL A 51 20.11 -2.38 -0.21
N LYS A 52 20.87 -2.09 -1.28
CA LYS A 52 22.13 -2.79 -1.60
C LYS A 52 23.37 -2.17 -0.96
N ASP A 53 23.26 -1.05 -0.24
CA ASP A 53 24.38 -0.40 0.45
C ASP A 53 25.02 -1.38 1.47
N LYS A 54 26.35 -1.38 1.53
CA LYS A 54 27.15 -2.26 2.41
C LYS A 54 27.49 -1.58 3.73
N LEU A 55 27.79 -2.37 4.76
CA LEU A 55 28.37 -1.91 6.02
C LEU A 55 29.74 -2.56 6.23
N GLY A 56 30.81 -1.85 5.89
CA GLY A 56 32.16 -2.42 5.90
C GLY A 56 32.31 -3.53 4.84
N ASP A 57 32.90 -4.66 5.23
CA ASP A 57 33.09 -5.84 4.36
C ASP A 57 31.87 -6.78 4.30
N GLU A 58 30.84 -6.54 5.12
CA GLU A 58 29.62 -7.34 5.12
C GLU A 58 28.54 -6.78 4.18
N ASP A 59 27.82 -7.71 3.54
CA ASP A 59 26.74 -7.37 2.63
C ASP A 59 25.48 -6.86 3.38
N ASN A 60 24.88 -5.81 2.81
CA ASN A 60 23.51 -5.31 3.04
C ASN A 60 23.20 -4.71 4.43
N LEU A 61 23.53 -3.42 4.61
CA LEU A 61 23.20 -2.61 5.79
C LEU A 61 21.72 -2.64 6.16
N THR A 62 20.83 -2.60 5.16
CA THR A 62 19.38 -2.55 5.40
C THR A 62 18.89 -3.83 6.06
N GLU A 63 19.28 -4.98 5.54
CA GLU A 63 18.89 -6.29 6.09
C GLU A 63 19.36 -6.46 7.52
N GLN A 64 20.61 -6.09 7.82
CA GLN A 64 21.17 -6.19 9.15
C GLN A 64 20.38 -5.35 10.16
N ARG A 65 20.13 -4.06 9.83
CA ARG A 65 19.37 -3.15 10.69
C ARG A 65 17.96 -3.66 10.96
N TYR A 66 17.25 -4.04 9.89
CA TYR A 66 15.86 -4.49 9.98
C TYR A 66 15.78 -5.77 10.80
N THR A 67 16.66 -6.73 10.51
CA THR A 67 16.72 -7.99 11.24
C THR A 67 17.05 -7.79 12.72
N ALA A 68 18.02 -6.92 13.07
CA ALA A 68 18.36 -6.63 14.45
C ALA A 68 17.14 -6.06 15.22
N ARG A 69 16.46 -5.08 14.63
CA ARG A 69 15.28 -4.45 15.23
C ARG A 69 14.11 -5.42 15.37
N ILE A 70 13.88 -6.26 14.37
CA ILE A 70 12.86 -7.32 14.42
C ILE A 70 13.12 -8.28 15.57
N ARG A 71 14.37 -8.71 15.77
CA ARG A 71 14.74 -9.62 16.86
C ARG A 71 14.47 -8.99 18.23
N GLU A 72 14.85 -7.72 18.40
CA GLU A 72 14.60 -6.95 19.62
C GLU A 72 13.10 -6.89 19.95
N LEU A 73 12.25 -6.76 18.93
CA LEU A 73 10.80 -6.63 19.07
C LEU A 73 10.04 -7.95 18.94
N SER A 74 10.72 -9.09 18.80
CA SER A 74 10.09 -10.37 18.43
C SER A 74 8.97 -10.81 19.38
N SER A 75 9.09 -10.52 20.67
CA SER A 75 8.08 -10.80 21.71
C SER A 75 6.89 -9.83 21.72
N SER A 76 6.96 -8.74 20.95
CA SER A 76 5.94 -7.68 20.89
C SER A 76 4.92 -7.86 19.77
N PHE A 77 5.04 -8.93 18.95
CA PHE A 77 4.14 -9.21 17.84
C PHE A 77 3.12 -10.30 18.23
N PRO A 78 1.84 -9.95 18.43
CA PRO A 78 0.83 -10.93 18.83
C PRO A 78 0.65 -12.01 17.76
N GLY A 79 0.72 -13.28 18.17
CA GLY A 79 0.44 -14.41 17.28
C GLY A 79 1.52 -14.71 16.24
N ILE A 80 2.64 -13.97 16.21
CA ILE A 80 3.74 -14.16 15.25
C ILE A 80 5.05 -14.35 16.00
N ASN A 81 5.77 -15.43 15.67
CA ASN A 81 7.16 -15.63 16.05
C ASN A 81 8.04 -15.48 14.79
N LEU A 82 8.67 -14.33 14.64
CA LEU A 82 9.41 -13.97 13.42
C LEU A 82 10.85 -14.48 13.47
N ILE A 83 11.16 -15.48 12.63
CA ILE A 83 12.45 -16.17 12.53
C ILE A 83 13.32 -15.51 11.47
N THR A 84 14.53 -15.06 11.84
CA THR A 84 15.43 -14.32 10.93
C THR A 84 16.76 -15.02 10.65
N GLN A 85 17.20 -15.96 11.50
CA GLN A 85 18.55 -16.54 11.45
C GLN A 85 18.64 -18.00 10.95
N SER A 86 17.52 -18.70 10.80
CA SER A 86 17.49 -20.09 10.34
C SER A 86 16.58 -20.26 9.13
N ASN A 87 16.87 -21.27 8.32
CA ASN A 87 15.97 -21.66 7.24
C ASN A 87 14.78 -22.43 7.82
N ALA A 88 13.66 -22.33 7.12
CA ALA A 88 12.48 -23.14 7.32
C ALA A 88 12.69 -24.54 6.74
N SER A 89 11.98 -25.51 7.30
CA SER A 89 11.85 -26.86 6.77
C SER A 89 10.40 -27.30 6.83
N LEU A 90 9.84 -27.76 5.71
CA LEU A 90 8.49 -28.31 5.65
C LEU A 90 8.35 -29.56 6.54
N ASP A 91 9.45 -30.30 6.75
CA ASP A 91 9.51 -31.48 7.61
C ASP A 91 9.32 -31.12 9.09
N ASP A 92 9.77 -29.92 9.49
CA ASP A 92 9.59 -29.39 10.85
C ASP A 92 8.20 -28.77 11.08
N GLY A 93 7.33 -28.88 10.08
CA GLY A 93 5.99 -28.28 10.10
C GLY A 93 5.96 -26.79 9.77
N ASP A 94 7.11 -26.19 9.41
CA ASP A 94 7.17 -24.81 9.00
C ASP A 94 6.48 -24.62 7.65
N ALA A 95 5.87 -23.46 7.45
CA ALA A 95 5.22 -23.16 6.19
C ALA A 95 5.13 -21.66 5.90
N LEU A 96 5.21 -20.78 6.89
CA LEU A 96 4.98 -19.35 6.65
C LEU A 96 6.29 -18.61 6.38
N VAL A 97 6.32 -17.85 5.28
CA VAL A 97 7.41 -16.95 4.94
C VAL A 97 6.89 -15.56 4.64
N MET A 98 7.64 -14.56 5.07
CA MET A 98 7.30 -13.16 4.99
C MET A 98 8.38 -12.36 4.26
N ALA A 99 7.99 -11.41 3.42
CA ALA A 99 8.88 -10.36 2.94
C ALA A 99 8.26 -8.98 3.13
N LEU A 100 9.11 -7.98 3.34
CA LEU A 100 8.75 -6.58 3.18
C LEU A 100 9.11 -6.15 1.74
N ALA A 101 8.13 -6.13 0.85
CA ALA A 101 8.35 -5.87 -0.57
C ALA A 101 8.07 -4.41 -0.92
N ILE A 102 9.09 -3.64 -1.28
CA ILE A 102 8.97 -2.31 -1.87
C ILE A 102 8.31 -2.46 -3.25
N ASP A 103 7.21 -1.77 -3.46
CA ASP A 103 6.41 -1.91 -4.67
C ASP A 103 6.21 -0.60 -5.43
N GLY A 104 6.61 0.55 -4.88
CA GLY A 104 6.67 1.80 -5.62
C GLY A 104 7.58 2.84 -4.98
N GLU A 105 8.23 3.64 -5.83
CA GLU A 105 8.80 4.93 -5.44
C GLU A 105 8.36 6.00 -6.44
N ASN A 106 8.05 7.20 -5.96
CA ASN A 106 7.63 8.31 -6.81
C ASN A 106 8.14 9.64 -6.26
N SER A 107 8.89 10.36 -7.09
CA SER A 107 9.55 11.62 -6.74
C SER A 107 8.95 12.76 -7.56
N THR A 108 8.61 13.86 -6.91
CA THR A 108 8.12 15.08 -7.58
C THR A 108 8.73 16.32 -6.96
N SER A 109 8.87 17.38 -7.76
CA SER A 109 9.30 18.69 -7.27
C SER A 109 8.69 19.83 -8.08
N TYR A 110 8.57 21.00 -7.45
CA TYR A 110 8.23 22.26 -8.11
C TYR A 110 8.76 23.45 -7.29
N GLN A 111 8.96 24.58 -7.96
CA GLN A 111 9.46 25.81 -7.34
C GLN A 111 8.39 26.51 -6.48
N LEU A 112 8.82 27.08 -5.36
CA LEU A 112 8.03 27.87 -4.42
C LEU A 112 8.51 29.33 -4.41
N GLY A 113 7.57 30.26 -4.53
CA GLY A 113 7.83 31.70 -4.47
C GLY A 113 8.70 32.20 -5.63
N SER A 114 9.17 33.43 -5.48
CA SER A 114 10.12 34.06 -6.41
C SER A 114 11.58 33.68 -6.12
N GLU A 115 11.83 32.98 -5.02
CA GLU A 115 13.17 32.50 -4.65
C GLU A 115 13.43 31.14 -5.30
N ASN A 116 14.69 30.73 -5.42
CA ASN A 116 15.06 29.41 -5.95
C ASN A 116 14.82 28.30 -4.92
N THR A 117 13.69 28.33 -4.23
CA THR A 117 13.27 27.31 -3.28
C THR A 117 12.39 26.30 -3.99
N TYR A 118 12.64 25.01 -3.79
CA TYR A 118 11.90 23.92 -4.41
C TYR A 118 11.28 23.05 -3.35
N LYS A 119 10.00 22.71 -3.51
CA LYS A 119 9.37 21.63 -2.76
C LYS A 119 9.79 20.31 -3.38
N LEU A 120 10.22 19.36 -2.57
CA LEU A 120 10.45 17.97 -2.95
C LEU A 120 9.40 17.09 -2.26
N THR A 121 8.93 16.07 -2.95
CA THR A 121 8.05 15.05 -2.38
C THR A 121 8.52 13.68 -2.86
N ALA A 122 8.84 12.82 -1.91
CA ALA A 122 9.16 11.42 -2.13
C ALA A 122 8.06 10.54 -1.53
N ASP A 123 7.49 9.66 -2.34
CA ASP A 123 6.50 8.66 -1.94
C ASP A 123 7.14 7.26 -2.03
N LEU A 124 7.10 6.51 -0.94
CA LEU A 124 7.58 5.14 -0.86
C LEU A 124 6.43 4.20 -0.52
N ASN A 125 6.16 3.24 -1.39
CA ASN A 125 5.17 2.19 -1.18
C ASN A 125 5.88 0.85 -0.98
N ALA A 126 5.39 0.09 0.00
CA ALA A 126 5.84 -1.24 0.30
C ALA A 126 4.67 -2.10 0.78
N GLN A 127 4.90 -3.40 0.93
CA GLN A 127 3.87 -4.31 1.42
C GLN A 127 4.49 -5.51 2.13
N ILE A 128 3.94 -5.83 3.29
CA ILE A 128 4.18 -7.10 3.97
C ILE A 128 3.42 -8.16 3.20
N LEU A 129 4.11 -9.20 2.77
CA LEU A 129 3.53 -10.35 2.10
C LEU A 129 3.86 -11.59 2.92
N VAL A 130 2.85 -12.35 3.33
CA VAL A 130 3.02 -13.63 4.02
C VAL A 130 2.44 -14.73 3.16
N PHE A 131 3.28 -15.68 2.77
CA PHE A 131 2.89 -16.86 2.01
C PHE A 131 2.96 -18.11 2.87
N ASP A 132 2.05 -19.03 2.63
CA ASP A 132 2.18 -20.41 3.08
C ASP A 132 2.86 -21.20 1.95
N TYR A 133 4.08 -21.65 2.19
CA TYR A 133 4.95 -22.34 1.25
C TYR A 133 4.43 -23.74 0.88
N ARG A 134 3.67 -24.38 1.78
CA ARG A 134 3.05 -25.69 1.53
C ARG A 134 1.92 -25.59 0.50
N THR A 135 1.04 -24.61 0.69
CA THR A 135 -0.08 -24.34 -0.23
C THR A 135 0.31 -23.45 -1.41
N LYS A 136 1.44 -22.74 -1.28
CA LYS A 136 1.97 -21.74 -2.20
C LYS A 136 1.09 -20.49 -2.33
N LEU A 137 0.16 -20.28 -1.40
CA LEU A 137 -0.81 -19.20 -1.44
C LEU A 137 -0.45 -18.06 -0.51
N LEU A 138 -0.78 -16.84 -0.94
CA LEU A 138 -0.74 -15.67 -0.05
C LEU A 138 -1.76 -15.83 1.08
N VAL A 139 -1.27 -15.79 2.32
CA VAL A 139 -2.06 -15.88 3.55
C VAL A 139 -2.48 -14.50 4.00
N ALA A 140 -1.54 -13.56 4.04
CA ALA A 140 -1.79 -12.21 4.52
C ALA A 140 -0.99 -11.17 3.73
N SER A 141 -1.56 -9.98 3.61
CA SER A 141 -0.88 -8.80 3.06
C SER A 141 -1.22 -7.54 3.84
N ARG A 142 -0.20 -6.68 4.06
CA ARG A 142 -0.36 -5.35 4.66
C ARG A 142 0.41 -4.30 3.86
N PRO A 143 -0.29 -3.42 3.12
CA PRO A 143 0.36 -2.32 2.40
C PRO A 143 0.83 -1.22 3.35
N ILE A 144 2.01 -0.67 3.07
CA ILE A 144 2.66 0.44 3.75
C ILE A 144 2.88 1.54 2.71
N GLY A 145 2.60 2.79 3.07
CA GLY A 145 2.89 3.93 2.20
C GLY A 145 3.36 5.10 3.01
N LEU A 146 4.50 5.66 2.63
CA LEU A 146 5.19 6.74 3.31
C LEU A 146 5.35 7.91 2.35
N ARG A 147 5.32 9.12 2.91
CA ARG A 147 5.52 10.36 2.17
C ARG A 147 6.43 11.27 2.98
N LEU A 148 7.50 11.75 2.36
CA LEU A 148 8.38 12.75 2.93
C LEU A 148 8.36 13.98 2.02
N ILE A 149 8.06 15.12 2.61
CA ILE A 149 8.09 16.41 1.94
C ILE A 149 9.26 17.19 2.52
N SER A 150 10.07 17.78 1.65
CA SER A 150 11.19 18.63 2.02
C SER A 150 11.20 19.90 1.17
N ALA A 151 12.03 20.86 1.54
CA ALA A 151 12.32 22.06 0.76
C ALA A 151 13.84 22.19 0.54
N LYS A 152 14.24 22.64 -0.65
CA LYS A 152 15.64 22.88 -1.02
C LYS A 152 15.79 24.28 -1.60
N ASP A 153 16.75 25.03 -1.10
CA ASP A 153 17.08 26.37 -1.61
C ASP A 153 18.23 26.33 -2.63
N GLY A 154 18.25 27.32 -3.52
CA GLY A 154 19.37 27.63 -4.41
C GLY A 154 19.27 26.99 -5.80
N SER A 155 19.22 25.66 -5.88
CA SER A 155 19.28 24.93 -7.16
C SER A 155 18.14 23.93 -7.37
N VAL A 156 17.84 23.65 -8.64
CA VAL A 156 16.87 22.62 -9.06
C VAL A 156 17.24 21.29 -8.41
N PRO A 157 16.27 20.55 -7.83
CA PRO A 157 16.53 19.23 -7.26
C PRO A 157 17.07 18.23 -8.27
N GLU A 158 18.09 17.49 -7.86
CA GLU A 158 18.71 16.41 -8.61
C GLU A 158 18.35 15.05 -7.99
N SER A 159 18.70 13.97 -8.69
CA SER A 159 18.44 12.59 -8.23
C SER A 159 19.03 12.29 -6.84
N ALA A 160 20.17 12.90 -6.51
CA ALA A 160 20.81 12.75 -5.20
C ALA A 160 19.93 13.32 -4.06
N ASP A 161 19.24 14.44 -4.27
CA ASP A 161 18.38 15.04 -3.25
C ASP A 161 17.22 14.10 -2.89
N PHE A 162 16.61 13.46 -3.90
CA PHE A 162 15.57 12.47 -3.66
C PHE A 162 16.11 11.21 -2.99
N LYS A 163 17.32 10.76 -3.36
CA LYS A 163 17.97 9.62 -2.71
C LYS A 163 18.14 9.85 -1.21
N GLU A 164 18.46 11.07 -0.77
CA GLU A 164 18.52 11.40 0.66
C GLU A 164 17.15 11.26 1.35
N LEU A 165 16.06 11.70 0.71
CA LEU A 165 14.71 11.54 1.27
C LEU A 165 14.35 10.06 1.46
N TYR A 166 14.67 9.20 0.49
CA TYR A 166 14.46 7.76 0.63
C TYR A 166 15.41 7.13 1.65
N ARG A 167 16.64 7.61 1.78
CA ARG A 167 17.56 7.18 2.84
C ARG A 167 16.98 7.49 4.21
N THR A 168 16.40 8.67 4.42
CA THR A 168 15.69 8.99 5.67
C THR A 168 14.58 7.98 5.95
N MET A 169 13.75 7.65 4.96
CA MET A 169 12.67 6.66 5.17
C MET A 169 13.20 5.25 5.47
N LEU A 170 14.29 4.83 4.83
CA LEU A 170 14.81 3.47 4.97
C LEU A 170 15.70 3.30 6.20
N HIS A 171 16.49 4.31 6.56
CA HIS A 171 17.62 4.18 7.47
C HIS A 171 17.58 5.09 8.70
N ASP A 172 16.70 6.08 8.78
CA ASP A 172 16.52 6.90 9.98
C ASP A 172 15.27 6.47 10.76
N ASP A 173 15.49 5.73 11.85
CA ASP A 173 14.40 5.21 12.69
C ASP A 173 13.83 6.27 13.64
N THR A 174 14.45 7.45 13.74
CA THR A 174 13.90 8.60 14.49
C THR A 174 12.91 9.39 13.65
N SER A 175 12.96 9.21 12.32
CA SER A 175 12.02 9.83 11.40
C SER A 175 10.58 9.35 11.65
N PRO A 176 9.59 10.26 11.67
CA PRO A 176 8.17 9.88 11.78
C PRO A 176 7.68 9.08 10.56
N VAL A 177 8.48 9.02 9.49
CA VAL A 177 8.18 8.29 8.25
C VAL A 177 9.22 7.20 7.97
N SER A 178 9.70 6.51 9.02
CA SER A 178 10.55 5.33 8.90
C SER A 178 9.76 4.09 8.42
N LEU A 179 10.28 3.42 7.38
CA LEU A 179 9.73 2.16 6.87
C LEU A 179 9.85 1.03 7.88
N LEU A 180 10.96 0.96 8.64
CA LEU A 180 11.14 -0.05 9.67
C LEU A 180 10.11 0.11 10.79
N ASN A 181 9.87 1.34 11.25
CA ASN A 181 8.86 1.61 12.27
C ASN A 181 7.44 1.29 11.76
N ALA A 182 7.13 1.68 10.52
CA ALA A 182 5.84 1.37 9.90
C ALA A 182 5.65 -0.15 9.75
N PHE A 183 6.69 -0.87 9.34
CA PHE A 183 6.69 -2.34 9.26
C PHE A 183 6.41 -2.98 10.62
N CYS A 184 7.15 -2.60 11.66
CA CYS A 184 6.93 -3.10 13.03
C CYS A 184 5.55 -2.75 13.58
N ALA A 185 4.96 -1.62 13.18
CA ALA A 185 3.60 -1.24 13.58
C ALA A 185 2.55 -2.14 12.91
N GLU A 186 2.67 -2.40 11.61
CA GLU A 186 1.76 -3.29 10.88
C GLU A 186 1.84 -4.75 11.36
N LEU A 187 3.02 -5.21 11.80
CA LEU A 187 3.19 -6.55 12.38
C LEU A 187 2.37 -6.77 13.66
N LYS A 188 2.05 -5.71 14.42
CA LYS A 188 1.24 -5.83 15.64
C LYS A 188 -0.23 -6.16 15.36
N GLU A 189 -0.70 -5.81 14.16
CA GLU A 189 -2.10 -5.97 13.72
C GLU A 189 -2.26 -7.03 12.62
N LEU A 190 -1.18 -7.76 12.32
CA LEU A 190 -1.16 -8.76 11.26
C LEU A 190 -1.69 -10.10 11.76
N ASP A 191 -2.82 -10.55 11.21
CA ASP A 191 -3.32 -11.91 11.39
C ASP A 191 -2.77 -12.82 10.28
N VAL A 192 -1.96 -13.81 10.66
CA VAL A 192 -1.40 -14.82 9.75
C VAL A 192 -2.14 -16.17 9.83
N THR A 193 -3.27 -16.24 10.52
CA THR A 193 -4.08 -17.45 10.59
C THR A 193 -4.69 -17.78 9.23
N ARG A 194 -4.70 -19.08 8.88
CA ARG A 194 -5.20 -19.61 7.60
C ARG A 194 -6.73 -19.67 7.53
N LYS A 195 -7.43 -18.62 7.99
CA LYS A 195 -8.89 -18.57 7.96
C LYS A 195 -9.38 -18.44 6.52
N ALA A 196 -10.50 -19.08 6.21
CA ALA A 196 -11.21 -18.91 4.94
C ALA A 196 -11.90 -17.55 4.90
N ILE A 197 -11.13 -16.48 4.71
CA ILE A 197 -11.61 -15.10 4.61
C ILE A 197 -11.81 -14.76 3.14
N ARG A 198 -12.91 -14.08 2.81
CA ARG A 198 -13.11 -13.58 1.45
C ARG A 198 -12.12 -12.46 1.16
N ARG A 199 -11.63 -12.41 -0.07
CA ARG A 199 -10.58 -11.48 -0.46
C ARG A 199 -11.10 -10.44 -1.42
N ILE A 200 -10.64 -9.20 -1.25
CA ILE A 200 -10.90 -8.12 -2.19
C ILE A 200 -9.60 -7.64 -2.83
N GLN A 201 -9.63 -7.27 -4.10
CA GLN A 201 -8.46 -6.74 -4.80
C GLN A 201 -8.84 -5.52 -5.65
N VAL A 202 -7.98 -4.50 -5.70
CA VAL A 202 -8.05 -3.53 -6.81
C VAL A 202 -7.70 -4.28 -8.08
N ARG A 203 -8.65 -4.44 -8.99
CA ARG A 203 -8.42 -5.16 -10.24
C ARG A 203 -7.72 -4.27 -11.25
N LYS A 204 -8.29 -3.10 -11.52
CA LYS A 204 -7.72 -2.16 -12.50
C LYS A 204 -7.87 -0.72 -12.05
N VAL A 205 -6.90 0.06 -12.48
CA VAL A 205 -6.95 1.52 -12.45
C VAL A 205 -6.94 2.02 -13.88
N ILE A 206 -7.89 2.88 -14.21
CA ILE A 206 -8.01 3.53 -15.52
C ILE A 206 -7.79 5.02 -15.31
N VAL A 207 -6.92 5.62 -16.13
CA VAL A 207 -6.78 7.07 -16.21
C VAL A 207 -7.45 7.50 -17.51
N GLU A 208 -8.58 8.21 -17.38
CA GLU A 208 -9.40 8.61 -18.52
C GLU A 208 -8.81 9.83 -19.24
N GLU A 209 -9.23 10.03 -20.50
CA GLU A 209 -8.64 11.03 -21.39
C GLU A 209 -8.68 12.47 -20.82
N MET A 210 -9.77 12.79 -20.13
CA MET A 210 -9.98 14.10 -19.51
C MET A 210 -8.98 14.42 -18.38
N ALA A 211 -8.28 13.41 -17.83
CA ALA A 211 -7.21 13.62 -16.87
C ALA A 211 -5.90 14.08 -17.53
N HIS A 212 -5.64 13.67 -18.77
CA HIS A 212 -4.31 13.77 -19.37
C HIS A 212 -3.75 15.19 -19.47
N LYS A 213 -4.60 16.18 -19.74
CA LYS A 213 -4.16 17.58 -19.89
C LYS A 213 -3.50 18.17 -18.63
N TRP A 214 -3.76 17.58 -17.47
CA TRP A 214 -3.26 18.02 -16.17
C TRP A 214 -2.09 17.18 -15.65
N LEU A 215 -1.77 16.08 -16.33
CA LEU A 215 -0.69 15.20 -15.89
C LEU A 215 0.65 15.77 -16.37
N PRO A 216 1.69 15.73 -15.51
CA PRO A 216 3.05 16.00 -15.91
C PRO A 216 3.54 15.03 -16.99
N ASP A 217 4.46 15.51 -17.82
CA ASP A 217 4.92 14.77 -19.01
C ASP A 217 5.67 13.47 -18.64
N PHE A 218 6.23 13.38 -17.43
CA PHE A 218 6.90 12.16 -16.96
C PHE A 218 5.97 10.95 -16.78
N TYR A 219 4.64 11.17 -16.76
CA TYR A 219 3.65 10.07 -16.82
C TYR A 219 3.35 9.61 -18.25
N PHE A 220 3.93 10.21 -19.27
CA PHE A 220 3.74 9.84 -20.67
C PHE A 220 5.07 9.46 -21.29
N THR A 221 5.56 8.27 -20.98
CA THR A 221 6.76 7.72 -21.65
C THR A 221 6.35 6.83 -22.82
N ALA A 222 7.15 6.85 -23.91
CA ALA A 222 6.86 6.27 -25.21
C ALA A 222 6.39 4.80 -25.19
N ASN A 223 6.69 4.05 -24.12
CA ASN A 223 6.40 2.62 -24.01
C ASN A 223 5.54 2.23 -22.78
N GLN A 224 5.05 3.18 -21.96
CA GLN A 224 4.27 2.84 -20.76
C GLN A 224 2.94 3.59 -20.59
N GLY A 225 2.68 4.63 -21.39
CA GLY A 225 1.55 5.53 -21.14
C GLY A 225 1.51 5.96 -19.66
N ASN A 226 0.31 6.11 -19.10
CA ASN A 226 0.07 6.45 -17.70
C ASN A 226 0.21 5.27 -16.70
N GLY A 227 0.94 4.21 -17.07
CA GLY A 227 1.10 3.00 -16.25
C GLY A 227 1.68 3.26 -14.85
N LYS A 228 2.65 4.18 -14.74
CA LYS A 228 3.21 4.62 -13.44
C LYS A 228 2.16 5.27 -12.54
N LEU A 229 1.29 6.13 -13.10
CA LEU A 229 0.22 6.75 -12.32
C LEU A 229 -0.82 5.70 -11.90
N SER A 230 -1.20 4.82 -12.80
CA SER A 230 -2.14 3.73 -12.50
C SER A 230 -1.62 2.80 -11.39
N ALA A 231 -0.32 2.48 -11.41
CA ALA A 231 0.37 1.76 -10.32
C ALA A 231 0.24 2.50 -8.99
N ASN A 232 0.63 3.77 -8.95
CA ASN A 232 0.60 4.60 -7.75
C ASN A 232 -0.83 4.71 -7.17
N LEU A 233 -1.83 5.04 -7.99
CA LEU A 233 -3.21 5.16 -7.55
C LEU A 233 -3.78 3.84 -7.01
N GLY A 234 -3.47 2.72 -7.66
CA GLY A 234 -3.92 1.40 -7.24
C GLY A 234 -3.31 0.98 -5.90
N GLN A 235 -2.01 1.23 -5.71
CA GLN A 235 -1.31 0.99 -4.45
C GLN A 235 -1.89 1.83 -3.31
N HIS A 236 -2.09 3.14 -3.52
CA HIS A 236 -2.68 4.01 -2.50
C HIS A 236 -4.10 3.60 -2.15
N PHE A 237 -4.95 3.28 -3.15
CA PHE A 237 -6.30 2.83 -2.86
C PHE A 237 -6.32 1.49 -2.10
N THR A 238 -5.50 0.53 -2.50
CA THR A 238 -5.29 -0.73 -1.76
C THR A 238 -4.87 -0.47 -0.32
N LYS A 239 -3.92 0.45 -0.10
CA LYS A 239 -3.49 0.87 1.24
C LYS A 239 -4.65 1.39 2.08
N TYR A 240 -5.33 2.42 1.59
CA TYR A 240 -6.43 3.02 2.33
C TYR A 240 -7.58 2.04 2.54
N LEU A 241 -7.80 1.09 1.62
CA LEU A 241 -8.82 0.08 1.78
C LEU A 241 -8.45 -0.91 2.88
N ALA A 242 -7.21 -1.43 2.88
CA ALA A 242 -6.75 -2.37 3.90
C ALA A 242 -6.72 -1.70 5.29
N HIS A 243 -5.99 -0.60 5.42
CA HIS A 243 -5.75 0.05 6.71
C HIS A 243 -7.04 0.61 7.32
N ASN A 244 -7.87 1.31 6.53
CA ASN A 244 -9.07 1.92 7.09
C ASN A 244 -10.20 0.92 7.28
N THR A 245 -10.20 -0.28 6.68
CA THR A 245 -11.34 -1.19 6.81
C THR A 245 -11.03 -2.47 7.59
N GLY A 246 -9.76 -2.87 7.66
CA GLY A 246 -9.35 -4.17 8.21
C GLY A 246 -9.69 -5.36 7.30
N ALA A 247 -10.14 -5.12 6.07
CA ALA A 247 -10.42 -6.18 5.11
C ALA A 247 -9.14 -6.88 4.65
N SER A 248 -9.27 -8.15 4.28
CA SER A 248 -8.28 -8.94 3.55
C SER A 248 -8.19 -8.43 2.11
N VAL A 249 -7.33 -7.43 1.92
CA VAL A 249 -7.08 -6.81 0.62
C VAL A 249 -5.81 -7.40 0.01
N LEU A 250 -5.96 -8.03 -1.15
CA LEU A 250 -4.84 -8.53 -1.94
C LEU A 250 -4.04 -7.37 -2.56
N PRO A 251 -2.72 -7.55 -2.77
CA PRO A 251 -1.88 -6.59 -3.47
C PRO A 251 -2.46 -6.15 -4.81
N TYR A 252 -2.32 -4.86 -5.12
CA TYR A 252 -2.56 -4.39 -6.49
C TYR A 252 -1.40 -4.82 -7.38
N VAL A 253 -1.70 -5.49 -8.48
CA VAL A 253 -0.70 -5.87 -9.48
C VAL A 253 -0.96 -5.08 -10.76
N ALA A 254 -0.12 -4.08 -11.04
CA ALA A 254 -0.23 -3.29 -12.25
C ALA A 254 0.12 -4.16 -13.47
N SER A 255 -0.80 -4.29 -14.43
CA SER A 255 -0.52 -4.94 -15.72
C SER A 255 0.09 -3.93 -16.69
N ARG A 256 1.30 -4.21 -17.19
CA ARG A 256 2.02 -3.36 -18.14
C ARG A 256 1.52 -3.52 -19.59
N ALA A 257 0.67 -4.51 -19.89
CA ALA A 257 0.30 -4.88 -21.26
C ALA A 257 -1.06 -5.60 -21.40
N GLY A 258 -2.16 -4.99 -20.92
CA GLY A 258 -3.51 -5.29 -21.43
C GLY A 258 -4.14 -6.65 -21.08
N SER A 259 -3.47 -7.56 -20.35
CA SER A 259 -4.12 -8.75 -19.82
C SER A 259 -3.88 -8.93 -18.32
N GLN A 260 -4.99 -9.02 -17.56
CA GLN A 260 -5.01 -9.23 -16.11
C GLN A 260 -4.50 -10.61 -15.71
N LYS A 261 -4.70 -11.61 -16.58
CA LYS A 261 -4.29 -13.01 -16.33
C LYS A 261 -2.76 -13.16 -16.28
N GLN A 262 -2.05 -12.37 -17.08
CA GLN A 262 -0.58 -12.40 -17.18
C GLN A 262 0.10 -11.58 -16.05
N ALA A 263 -0.63 -10.65 -15.42
CA ALA A 263 -0.16 -9.94 -14.23
C ALA A 263 -0.29 -10.78 -12.94
N ARG A 264 -1.28 -11.69 -12.87
CA ARG A 264 -1.53 -12.56 -11.71
C ARG A 264 -0.59 -13.76 -11.63
N ASP A 265 -0.10 -14.21 -12.78
CA ASP A 265 1.01 -15.13 -12.88
C ASP A 265 2.28 -14.42 -12.39
N LEU A 266 2.47 -14.33 -11.07
CA LEU A 266 3.76 -14.12 -10.41
C LEU A 266 4.66 -15.36 -10.65
N LYS A 267 4.75 -15.83 -11.90
CA LYS A 267 5.56 -16.97 -12.30
C LYS A 267 7.02 -16.56 -12.20
N ASN A 268 7.68 -17.03 -11.14
CA ASN A 268 9.13 -17.20 -10.99
C ASN A 268 10.11 -16.05 -11.27
N SER A 269 9.68 -14.82 -11.53
CA SER A 269 10.61 -13.69 -11.77
C SER A 269 10.51 -12.55 -10.75
N GLY A 270 9.61 -12.70 -9.78
CA GLY A 270 9.38 -11.71 -8.72
C GLY A 270 10.53 -11.70 -7.73
N ALA A 271 11.18 -10.55 -7.60
CA ALA A 271 12.26 -10.35 -6.67
C ALA A 271 11.97 -10.64 -5.19
N ALA A 272 10.76 -10.30 -4.73
CA ALA A 272 10.27 -10.69 -3.40
C ALA A 272 10.03 -12.19 -3.26
N LEU A 273 9.62 -12.87 -4.33
CA LEU A 273 9.42 -14.32 -4.28
C LEU A 273 10.74 -15.05 -4.17
N VAL A 274 11.77 -14.60 -4.90
CA VAL A 274 13.11 -15.17 -4.81
C VAL A 274 13.68 -15.03 -3.40
N SER A 275 13.56 -13.85 -2.77
CA SER A 275 14.09 -13.65 -1.41
C SER A 275 13.37 -14.52 -0.37
N MET A 276 12.06 -14.74 -0.52
CA MET A 276 11.30 -15.65 0.32
C MET A 276 11.66 -17.12 0.06
N ALA A 277 11.83 -17.53 -1.19
CA ALA A 277 12.16 -18.92 -1.54
C ALA A 277 13.50 -19.37 -0.95
N LEU A 278 14.50 -18.47 -0.86
CA LEU A 278 15.80 -18.74 -0.26
C LEU A 278 15.76 -19.05 1.25
N ARG A 279 14.60 -18.88 1.91
CA ARG A 279 14.42 -19.22 3.33
C ARG A 279 14.07 -20.68 3.58
N PHE A 280 13.75 -21.45 2.55
CA PHE A 280 13.43 -22.88 2.67
C PHE A 280 14.62 -23.73 2.26
N SER A 281 14.80 -24.85 2.97
CA SER A 281 15.90 -25.80 2.69
C SER A 281 15.61 -26.66 1.45
N GLU A 282 14.34 -26.72 1.07
CA GLU A 282 13.83 -27.38 -0.11
C GLU A 282 14.36 -26.69 -1.38
N THR A 283 14.87 -27.50 -2.31
CA THR A 283 15.50 -27.02 -3.55
C THR A 283 14.52 -26.81 -4.69
N ASP A 284 13.22 -27.04 -4.45
CA ASP A 284 12.19 -26.90 -5.46
C ASP A 284 12.01 -25.44 -5.88
N VAL A 285 11.85 -25.21 -7.19
CA VAL A 285 11.48 -23.89 -7.71
C VAL A 285 10.05 -23.56 -7.28
N VAL A 286 9.92 -22.75 -6.22
CA VAL A 286 8.60 -22.43 -5.66
C VAL A 286 7.94 -21.24 -6.35
N ASN A 287 6.86 -21.57 -7.07
CA ASN A 287 5.89 -20.62 -7.60
C ASN A 287 4.92 -20.20 -6.49
N LEU A 288 5.20 -19.10 -5.79
CA LEU A 288 4.25 -18.46 -4.86
C LEU A 288 3.18 -17.68 -5.64
N VAL A 289 1.91 -17.84 -5.28
CA VAL A 289 0.76 -17.36 -6.05
C VAL A 289 -0.15 -16.45 -5.20
N ILE A 290 -0.51 -15.30 -5.78
CA ILE A 290 -1.59 -14.46 -5.25
C ILE A 290 -2.92 -15.11 -5.64
N PRO A 291 -3.79 -15.51 -4.69
CA PRO A 291 -5.04 -16.19 -5.00
C PRO A 291 -6.02 -15.26 -5.74
N ASP A 292 -7.01 -15.86 -6.41
CA ASP A 292 -8.08 -15.07 -7.02
C ASP A 292 -8.93 -14.35 -5.95
N PRO A 293 -9.31 -13.09 -6.18
CA PRO A 293 -10.20 -12.38 -5.27
C PRO A 293 -11.66 -12.80 -5.45
N ASP A 294 -12.39 -12.89 -4.34
CA ASP A 294 -13.85 -13.02 -4.34
C ASP A 294 -14.55 -11.74 -4.83
N TYR A 295 -13.97 -10.59 -4.49
CA TYR A 295 -14.48 -9.27 -4.85
C TYR A 295 -13.39 -8.43 -5.51
N VAL A 296 -13.77 -7.58 -6.46
CA VAL A 296 -12.83 -6.65 -7.08
C VAL A 296 -13.32 -5.22 -7.03
N VAL A 297 -12.35 -4.31 -7.01
CA VAL A 297 -12.56 -2.88 -7.17
C VAL A 297 -11.94 -2.40 -8.48
N ASP A 298 -12.72 -1.72 -9.30
CA ASP A 298 -12.20 -0.92 -10.40
C ASP A 298 -12.18 0.55 -9.99
N VAL A 299 -11.08 1.23 -10.28
CA VAL A 299 -10.89 2.67 -10.04
C VAL A 299 -10.72 3.36 -11.38
N SER A 300 -11.49 4.41 -11.65
CA SER A 300 -11.29 5.23 -12.86
C SER A 300 -11.06 6.68 -12.47
N LEU A 301 -9.87 7.20 -12.72
CA LEU A 301 -9.56 8.62 -12.61
C LEU A 301 -10.15 9.34 -13.82
N ARG A 302 -11.26 10.03 -13.60
CA ARG A 302 -12.09 10.64 -14.65
C ARG A 302 -11.57 11.98 -15.11
N GLY A 303 -10.80 12.67 -14.29
CA GLY A 303 -10.20 13.96 -14.64
C GLY A 303 -10.13 14.93 -13.48
N PHE A 304 -9.83 16.17 -13.81
CA PHE A 304 -9.56 17.23 -12.85
C PHE A 304 -10.12 18.58 -13.30
N SER A 305 -10.35 19.47 -12.33
CA SER A 305 -10.77 20.86 -12.57
C SER A 305 -9.98 21.82 -11.68
N LYS A 306 -9.52 22.94 -12.23
CA LYS A 306 -8.89 24.03 -11.48
C LYS A 306 -9.73 25.30 -11.62
N SER A 307 -9.97 26.01 -10.52
CA SER A 307 -10.60 27.33 -10.53
C SER A 307 -9.98 28.26 -9.49
N LYS A 308 -10.03 29.57 -9.73
CA LYS A 308 -9.56 30.56 -8.75
C LYS A 308 -10.42 30.53 -7.49
N GLY A 309 -9.76 30.64 -6.35
CA GLY A 309 -10.36 30.78 -5.02
C GLY A 309 -10.38 32.24 -4.57
N LYS A 310 -10.17 32.47 -3.27
CA LYS A 310 -10.04 33.82 -2.68
C LYS A 310 -8.60 34.31 -2.73
N GLU A 311 -8.40 35.60 -2.92
CA GLU A 311 -7.10 36.26 -2.74
C GLU A 311 -6.88 36.66 -1.27
N SER A 312 -5.63 36.61 -0.83
CA SER A 312 -5.20 37.02 0.52
C SER A 312 -3.83 37.70 0.47
N SER A 313 -3.39 38.29 1.57
CA SER A 313 -2.06 38.90 1.67
C SER A 313 -0.89 37.91 1.46
N GLY A 314 -1.10 36.61 1.72
CA GLY A 314 -0.12 35.55 1.53
C GLY A 314 -0.07 34.94 0.12
N GLY A 315 -1.01 35.29 -0.77
CA GLY A 315 -1.10 34.75 -2.13
C GLY A 315 -2.53 34.48 -2.60
N GLU A 316 -2.64 33.98 -3.83
CA GLU A 316 -3.90 33.55 -4.45
C GLU A 316 -4.21 32.09 -4.10
N SER A 317 -5.42 31.81 -3.61
CA SER A 317 -5.86 30.43 -3.42
C SER A 317 -6.47 29.86 -4.70
N TRP A 318 -6.23 28.58 -4.93
CA TRP A 318 -6.73 27.82 -6.07
C TRP A 318 -7.48 26.58 -5.58
N ILE A 319 -8.58 26.29 -6.25
CA ILE A 319 -9.48 25.18 -5.95
C ILE A 319 -9.21 24.08 -6.97
N TYR A 320 -8.78 22.91 -6.48
CA TYR A 320 -8.42 21.74 -7.24
C TYR A 320 -9.46 20.64 -7.01
N GLY A 321 -10.24 20.33 -8.03
CA GLY A 321 -11.21 19.24 -8.05
C GLY A 321 -10.62 17.98 -8.68
N THR A 322 -10.85 16.83 -8.05
CA THR A 322 -10.59 15.50 -8.61
C THR A 322 -11.90 14.75 -8.77
N TYR A 323 -11.99 13.92 -9.82
CA TYR A 323 -13.17 13.14 -10.16
C TYR A 323 -12.79 11.68 -10.38
N VAL A 324 -13.40 10.76 -9.64
CA VAL A 324 -13.08 9.33 -9.67
C VAL A 324 -14.35 8.50 -9.74
N ASN A 325 -14.38 7.42 -10.52
CA ASN A 325 -15.37 6.35 -10.37
C ASN A 325 -14.80 5.21 -9.53
N ILE A 326 -15.61 4.67 -8.63
CA ILE A 326 -15.30 3.48 -7.85
C ILE A 326 -16.40 2.43 -8.08
N LYS A 327 -15.98 1.25 -8.52
CA LYS A 327 -16.89 0.13 -8.81
C LYS A 327 -16.48 -1.13 -8.07
N PHE A 328 -17.37 -1.65 -7.20
CA PHE A 328 -17.19 -2.93 -6.52
C PHE A 328 -18.07 -3.98 -7.18
N LEU A 329 -17.49 -5.14 -7.51
CA LEU A 329 -18.23 -6.26 -8.08
C LEU A 329 -17.70 -7.61 -7.60
N GLN A 330 -18.53 -8.64 -7.70
CA GLN A 330 -18.15 -10.05 -7.54
C GLN A 330 -18.02 -10.69 -8.92
N PRO A 331 -16.80 -10.99 -9.40
CA PRO A 331 -16.59 -11.47 -10.77
C PRO A 331 -17.34 -12.75 -11.09
N ALA A 332 -17.35 -13.72 -10.17
CA ALA A 332 -17.98 -15.03 -10.39
C ALA A 332 -19.50 -14.97 -10.62
N LEU A 333 -20.15 -13.88 -10.19
CA LEU A 333 -21.60 -13.68 -10.34
C LEU A 333 -21.95 -12.52 -11.28
N ASP A 334 -20.93 -11.86 -11.87
CA ASP A 334 -21.05 -10.59 -12.59
C ASP A 334 -21.92 -9.55 -11.84
N LYS A 335 -21.84 -9.56 -10.51
CA LYS A 335 -22.73 -8.76 -9.66
C LYS A 335 -22.06 -7.48 -9.20
N ILE A 336 -22.63 -6.34 -9.58
CA ILE A 336 -22.17 -5.00 -9.16
C ILE A 336 -22.85 -4.62 -7.83
N TYR A 337 -22.04 -4.26 -6.83
CA TYR A 337 -22.52 -3.82 -5.51
C TYR A 337 -22.45 -2.31 -5.34
N LEU A 338 -21.43 -1.68 -5.93
CA LEU A 338 -21.18 -0.25 -5.91
C LEU A 338 -20.69 0.16 -7.29
N ASP A 339 -21.20 1.26 -7.83
CA ASP A 339 -20.65 1.93 -9.01
C ASP A 339 -21.01 3.41 -8.86
N GLN A 340 -20.04 4.22 -8.44
CA GLN A 340 -20.28 5.62 -8.06
C GLN A 340 -19.20 6.54 -8.56
N ASN A 341 -19.65 7.63 -9.19
CA ASN A 341 -18.84 8.79 -9.46
C ASN A 341 -18.73 9.65 -8.20
N LEU A 342 -17.50 9.89 -7.80
CA LEU A 342 -17.11 10.62 -6.62
C LEU A 342 -16.23 11.80 -7.01
N LYS A 343 -16.22 12.82 -6.15
CA LYS A 343 -15.36 13.99 -6.29
C LYS A 343 -14.79 14.41 -4.95
N ASN A 344 -13.63 15.05 -4.99
CA ASN A 344 -13.10 15.79 -3.86
C ASN A 344 -12.57 17.14 -4.32
N VAL A 345 -12.57 18.10 -3.41
CA VAL A 345 -12.04 19.44 -3.63
C VAL A 345 -10.94 19.68 -2.60
N TYR A 346 -9.80 20.16 -3.07
CA TYR A 346 -8.67 20.61 -2.28
C TYR A 346 -8.40 22.08 -2.58
N VAL A 347 -8.20 22.88 -1.54
CA VAL A 347 -7.85 24.30 -1.68
C VAL A 347 -6.37 24.43 -1.35
N SER A 348 -5.60 24.94 -2.30
CA SER A 348 -4.18 25.22 -2.10
C SER A 348 -3.94 26.72 -2.18
N VAL A 349 -3.12 27.26 -1.26
CA VAL A 349 -2.65 28.64 -1.35
C VAL A 349 -1.31 28.61 -2.06
N LEU A 350 -1.23 29.29 -3.20
CA LEU A 350 0.05 29.44 -3.91
C LEU A 350 0.85 30.55 -3.25
N VAL A 351 2.09 30.23 -2.87
CA VAL A 351 3.05 31.22 -2.37
C VAL A 351 3.22 32.31 -3.44
N LYS A 352 3.17 33.57 -3.02
CA LYS A 352 3.33 34.71 -3.93
C LYS A 352 4.65 34.60 -4.70
N GLY A 353 4.58 34.78 -6.02
CA GLY A 353 5.74 34.70 -6.90
C GLY A 353 6.05 33.29 -7.42
N SER A 354 5.40 32.24 -6.91
CA SER A 354 5.56 30.88 -7.46
C SER A 354 5.21 30.85 -8.95
N PRO A 355 6.00 30.16 -9.79
CA PRO A 355 5.61 29.89 -11.16
C PRO A 355 4.39 28.97 -11.17
N VAL A 356 3.47 29.22 -12.11
CA VAL A 356 2.32 28.34 -12.34
C VAL A 356 2.76 27.26 -13.31
N THR A 357 3.03 26.06 -12.80
CA THR A 357 3.46 24.91 -13.60
C THR A 357 2.51 23.72 -13.47
N LYS A 358 2.60 22.77 -14.43
CA LYS A 358 1.81 21.53 -14.37
C LYS A 358 2.16 20.70 -13.13
N GLU A 359 3.41 20.68 -12.69
CA GLU A 359 3.90 19.91 -11.54
C GLU A 359 3.31 20.44 -10.23
N GLN A 360 3.21 21.76 -10.10
CA GLN A 360 2.55 22.40 -8.96
C GLN A 360 1.06 22.05 -8.91
N ASP A 361 0.36 22.19 -10.04
CA ASP A 361 -1.06 21.83 -10.15
C ASP A 361 -1.30 20.35 -9.88
N TRP A 362 -0.43 19.51 -10.44
CA TRP A 362 -0.45 18.07 -10.25
C TRP A 362 -0.31 17.68 -8.78
N SER A 363 0.59 18.32 -8.03
CA SER A 363 0.76 18.06 -6.59
C SER A 363 -0.56 18.26 -5.83
N ALA A 364 -1.31 19.32 -6.15
CA ALA A 364 -2.60 19.60 -5.53
C ALA A 364 -3.70 18.61 -5.98
N PHE A 365 -3.71 18.20 -7.26
CA PHE A 365 -4.62 17.17 -7.76
C PHE A 365 -4.36 15.78 -7.19
N HIS A 366 -3.10 15.41 -7.03
CA HIS A 366 -2.69 14.16 -6.39
C HIS A 366 -3.17 14.14 -4.94
N GLU A 367 -2.91 15.20 -4.19
CA GLU A 367 -3.38 15.34 -2.80
C GLU A 367 -4.91 15.27 -2.70
N ALA A 368 -5.63 15.97 -3.58
CA ALA A 368 -7.09 15.89 -3.65
C ALA A 368 -7.58 14.45 -3.84
N THR A 369 -6.87 13.66 -4.64
CA THR A 369 -7.17 12.25 -4.93
C THR A 369 -6.85 11.34 -3.75
N MET A 370 -5.70 11.54 -3.09
CA MET A 370 -5.33 10.78 -1.89
C MET A 370 -6.31 11.01 -0.74
N VAL A 371 -6.71 12.27 -0.52
CA VAL A 371 -7.73 12.64 0.47
C VAL A 371 -9.09 12.02 0.14
N LEU A 372 -9.45 11.94 -1.15
CA LEU A 372 -10.68 11.24 -1.57
C LEU A 372 -10.62 9.76 -1.20
N PHE A 373 -9.52 9.07 -1.51
CA PHE A 373 -9.35 7.65 -1.23
C PHE A 373 -9.41 7.38 0.27
N ASP A 374 -8.64 8.10 1.08
CA ASP A 374 -8.62 7.93 2.54
C ASP A 374 -10.01 8.15 3.15
N ARG A 375 -10.67 9.26 2.79
CA ARG A 375 -11.99 9.59 3.34
C ARG A 375 -13.06 8.63 2.86
N LEU A 376 -13.01 8.19 1.61
CA LEU A 376 -13.95 7.19 1.09
C LEU A 376 -13.83 5.89 1.87
N THR A 377 -12.62 5.36 2.06
CA THR A 377 -12.47 4.06 2.74
C THR A 377 -12.77 4.16 4.24
N LYS A 378 -12.50 5.29 4.90
CA LYS A 378 -13.00 5.58 6.26
C LYS A 378 -14.53 5.66 6.31
N ASN A 379 -15.19 6.15 5.26
CA ASN A 379 -16.65 6.16 5.19
C ASN A 379 -17.24 4.75 5.07
N PHE A 380 -16.49 3.77 4.54
CA PHE A 380 -16.92 2.38 4.61
C PHE A 380 -16.87 1.79 6.03
N LEU A 381 -16.26 2.42 7.04
CA LEU A 381 -16.31 1.91 8.42
C LEU A 381 -17.64 2.21 9.11
N LYS A 382 -18.25 3.35 8.78
CA LYS A 382 -19.43 3.87 9.44
C LYS A 382 -20.64 3.61 8.56
N LYS A 383 -21.84 3.57 9.13
CA LYS A 383 -23.07 3.72 8.34
C LYS A 383 -22.90 4.99 7.49
N PRO A 384 -22.89 4.91 6.15
CA PRO A 384 -22.38 5.99 5.30
C PRO A 384 -23.01 7.34 5.61
N ASP A 385 -22.18 8.37 5.82
CA ASP A 385 -22.64 9.70 6.18
C ASP A 385 -23.32 10.37 4.97
N SER A 386 -24.61 10.68 5.13
CA SER A 386 -25.41 11.38 4.12
C SER A 386 -24.85 12.76 3.74
N LYS A 387 -24.18 13.46 4.67
CA LYS A 387 -23.51 14.74 4.39
C LYS A 387 -22.30 14.54 3.50
N TRP A 388 -21.45 13.57 3.84
CA TRP A 388 -20.31 13.18 3.01
C TRP A 388 -20.76 12.77 1.61
N ALA A 389 -21.77 11.89 1.50
CA ALA A 389 -22.29 11.43 0.23
C ALA A 389 -22.88 12.57 -0.64
N LYS A 390 -23.42 13.62 -0.02
CA LYS A 390 -23.89 14.82 -0.73
C LYS A 390 -22.73 15.70 -1.21
N ALA A 391 -21.67 15.84 -0.42
CA ALA A 391 -20.51 16.65 -0.79
C ALA A 391 -19.65 15.97 -1.88
N HIS A 392 -19.51 14.66 -1.80
CA HIS A 392 -18.57 13.89 -2.61
C HIS A 392 -19.21 13.07 -3.73
N GLY A 393 -20.54 13.02 -3.82
CA GLY A 393 -21.25 12.25 -4.85
C GLY A 393 -22.65 12.80 -5.13
N SER A 394 -23.62 11.90 -5.33
CA SER A 394 -25.02 12.20 -5.66
C SER A 394 -25.95 12.05 -4.45
N GLY A 395 -25.47 12.30 -3.23
CA GLY A 395 -26.29 12.33 -2.01
C GLY A 395 -26.84 10.96 -1.63
N LYS A 396 -28.17 10.82 -1.52
CA LYS A 396 -28.83 9.59 -1.02
C LYS A 396 -28.48 8.35 -1.85
N SER A 397 -28.33 8.49 -3.17
CA SER A 397 -27.96 7.37 -4.05
C SER A 397 -26.57 6.84 -3.70
N THR A 398 -25.60 7.74 -3.55
CA THR A 398 -24.23 7.43 -3.13
C THR A 398 -24.21 6.80 -1.74
N ALA A 399 -24.96 7.34 -0.76
CA ALA A 399 -25.02 6.75 0.58
C ALA A 399 -25.52 5.30 0.57
N LYS A 400 -26.59 5.00 -0.19
CA LYS A 400 -27.10 3.63 -0.37
C LYS A 400 -26.08 2.71 -1.03
N ALA A 401 -25.39 3.20 -2.05
CA ALA A 401 -24.38 2.41 -2.76
C ALA A 401 -23.16 2.12 -1.87
N LEU A 402 -22.70 3.11 -1.09
CA LEU A 402 -21.62 2.92 -0.11
C LEU A 402 -21.99 1.92 0.99
N GLN A 403 -23.27 1.83 1.37
CA GLN A 403 -23.73 0.83 2.34
C GLN A 403 -23.52 -0.59 1.81
N LYS A 404 -23.81 -0.83 0.53
CA LYS A 404 -23.49 -2.11 -0.12
C LYS A 404 -21.98 -2.37 -0.15
N GLY A 405 -21.17 -1.35 -0.39
CA GLY A 405 -19.70 -1.44 -0.31
C GLY A 405 -19.22 -1.86 1.09
N HIS A 406 -19.76 -1.24 2.15
CA HIS A 406 -19.49 -1.61 3.54
C HIS A 406 -19.83 -3.08 3.83
N GLU A 407 -21.01 -3.55 3.37
CA GLU A 407 -21.42 -4.95 3.54
C GLU A 407 -20.45 -5.94 2.88
N ILE A 408 -19.88 -5.60 1.72
CA ILE A 408 -18.85 -6.42 1.07
C ILE A 408 -17.55 -6.43 1.87
N LEU A 409 -17.10 -5.27 2.33
CA LEU A 409 -15.86 -5.16 3.09
C LEU A 409 -15.93 -5.90 4.42
N ASN A 410 -17.08 -5.89 5.10
CA ASN A 410 -17.27 -6.69 6.32
C ASN A 410 -17.20 -8.19 6.08
N LYS A 411 -17.53 -8.69 4.87
CA LYS A 411 -17.35 -10.11 4.53
C LYS A 411 -15.88 -10.49 4.28
N CYS A 412 -15.02 -9.48 4.12
CA CYS A 412 -13.60 -9.66 3.86
C CYS A 412 -12.74 -9.43 5.11
N LYS A 413 -13.33 -9.11 6.27
CA LYS A 413 -12.64 -9.14 7.56
C LYS A 413 -12.76 -10.53 8.15
#